data_AF-A0A3N5G7E4-F1
#
_entry.id   AF-A0A3N5G7E4-F1
#
_cell.length_a   1.000
_cell.length_b   1.000
_cell.length_c   1.000
_cell.angle_alpha   90.00
_cell.angle_beta   90.00
_cell.angle_gamma   90.00
#
_symmetry.space_group_name_H-M   'P 1'
#
loop_
_entity.id
_entity.type
_entity.pdbx_description
1 polymer ?
#
loop_
_entity_poly.entity_id
_entity_poly.type
_entity_poly.pdbx_seq_one_letter_code
_entity_poly.pdbx_strand_id
1 'polypeptide(L)'
;MEMSKSKKFLYTAIILLALLSVLFVFDEIDNNRHKKPEDLKALYPESFTFFDLGANAELSDGITKRLSGELGSYAVEKMTTLDLIIRDRVFFNKYFPKLFELHYKFNDETGARIEHNITNLVFRYPQKENTAFDNVKLVFSNYSKKPLLFSIISRKREADITDTLKDKYGEPAVINWDDAKSLSLLWEKSGDYLVFSKISERGAFKYSIMIYFVNNMENLLRIEQNESKKNEEERKKAGKTAF
;
A
#
# COMPACT_ATOMS: atom_id res chain seq x y z
N MET A 1 -13.39 36.20 52.22
CA MET A 1 -12.31 36.65 51.31
C MET A 1 -12.92 36.83 49.92
N GLU A 2 -13.42 38.03 49.61
CA GLU A 2 -14.07 38.31 48.34
C GLU A 2 -13.05 38.37 47.21
N MET A 3 -13.21 37.50 46.22
CA MET A 3 -12.38 37.49 45.03
C MET A 3 -12.78 38.67 44.13
N SER A 4 -11.84 39.61 43.93
CA SER A 4 -11.99 40.81 43.09
C SER A 4 -12.66 40.50 41.74
N LYS A 5 -13.59 41.38 41.31
CA LYS A 5 -14.36 41.25 40.05
C LYS A 5 -13.47 40.99 38.82
N SER A 6 -12.23 41.49 38.80
CA SER A 6 -11.28 41.27 37.70
C SER A 6 -10.81 39.81 37.58
N LYS A 7 -10.62 39.13 38.71
CA LYS A 7 -10.23 37.71 38.74
C LYS A 7 -11.37 36.81 38.25
N LYS A 8 -12.61 37.12 38.63
CA LYS A 8 -13.80 36.39 38.15
C LYS A 8 -13.92 36.46 36.63
N PHE A 9 -13.71 37.65 36.04
CA PHE A 9 -13.77 37.86 34.59
C PHE A 9 -12.70 37.06 33.84
N LEU A 10 -11.47 37.03 34.38
CA LEU A 10 -10.36 36.28 33.81
C LEU A 10 -10.63 34.76 33.80
N TYR A 11 -11.17 34.20 34.90
CA TYR A 11 -11.53 32.79 34.96
C TYR A 11 -12.64 32.42 33.96
N THR A 12 -13.67 33.25 33.82
CA THR A 12 -14.72 33.02 32.81
C THR A 12 -14.18 33.06 31.38
N ALA A 13 -13.25 33.97 31.07
CA ALA A 13 -12.66 34.06 29.73
C ALA A 13 -11.81 32.83 29.40
N ILE A 14 -11.05 32.30 30.37
CA ILE A 14 -10.24 31.09 30.20
C ILE A 14 -11.12 29.85 29.98
N ILE A 15 -12.21 29.72 30.74
CA ILE A 15 -13.16 28.60 30.58
C ILE A 15 -13.84 28.66 29.20
N LEU A 16 -14.20 29.86 28.74
CA LEU A 16 -14.82 30.03 27.41
C LEU A 16 -13.84 29.67 26.28
N LEU A 17 -12.57 30.06 26.39
CA LEU A 17 -11.50 29.72 25.45
C LEU A 17 -11.21 28.21 25.42
N ALA A 18 -11.24 27.55 26.58
CA ALA A 18 -11.08 26.10 26.69
C ALA A 18 -12.28 25.34 26.09
N LEU A 19 -13.50 25.87 26.22
CA LEU A 19 -14.69 25.28 25.58
C LEU A 19 -14.67 25.46 24.06
N LEU A 20 -14.21 26.62 23.57
CA LEU A 20 -14.03 26.89 22.14
C LEU A 20 -12.98 25.98 21.51
N SER A 21 -11.84 25.76 22.17
CA SER A 21 -10.80 24.87 21.63
C SER A 21 -11.25 23.41 21.56
N VAL A 22 -12.08 22.95 22.50
CA VAL A 22 -12.68 21.61 22.47
C VAL A 22 -13.64 21.47 21.27
N LEU A 23 -14.44 22.50 20.96
CA LEU A 23 -15.33 22.49 19.80
C LEU A 23 -14.57 22.42 18.47
N PHE A 24 -13.44 23.12 18.32
CA PHE A 24 -12.61 23.03 17.10
C PHE A 24 -11.97 21.65 16.89
N VAL A 25 -11.61 20.94 17.97
CA VAL A 25 -11.04 19.59 17.88
C VAL A 25 -12.11 18.56 17.45
N PHE A 26 -13.36 18.73 17.86
CA PHE A 26 -14.44 17.86 17.42
C PHE A 26 -14.79 18.05 15.93
N ASP A 27 -14.73 19.29 15.42
CA ASP A 27 -15.05 19.62 14.03
C ASP A 27 -14.00 19.03 13.03
N GLU A 28 -12.74 18.93 13.44
CA GLU A 28 -11.66 18.34 12.61
C GLU A 28 -11.69 16.79 12.60
N ILE A 29 -12.20 16.18 13.68
CA ILE A 29 -12.38 14.72 13.78
C ILE A 29 -13.60 14.25 12.97
N ASP A 30 -14.70 15.02 12.95
CA ASP A 30 -15.90 14.68 12.19
C ASP A 30 -15.73 14.83 10.67
N ASN A 31 -15.00 15.86 10.22
CA ASN A 31 -14.74 16.07 8.79
C ASN A 31 -13.94 14.94 8.14
N ASN A 32 -13.08 14.24 8.88
CA ASN A 32 -12.35 13.07 8.35
C ASN A 32 -13.20 11.80 8.28
N ARG A 33 -14.30 11.71 9.04
CA ARG A 33 -15.18 10.53 9.07
C ARG A 33 -16.28 10.57 8.01
N HIS A 34 -16.53 11.73 7.39
CA HIS A 34 -17.64 11.96 6.46
C HIS A 34 -17.21 12.36 5.05
N LYS A 35 -16.07 11.88 4.54
CA LYS A 35 -15.84 11.94 3.08
C LYS A 35 -16.90 11.09 2.38
N LYS A 36 -17.63 11.68 1.43
CA LYS A 36 -18.66 10.94 0.67
C LYS A 36 -18.01 9.78 -0.10
N PRO A 37 -18.75 8.69 -0.36
CA PRO A 37 -18.28 7.59 -1.21
C PRO A 37 -17.77 8.05 -2.59
N GLU A 38 -18.36 9.12 -3.13
CA GLU A 38 -17.93 9.78 -4.38
C GLU A 38 -16.53 10.41 -4.26
N ASP A 39 -16.23 11.07 -3.13
CA ASP A 39 -14.92 11.66 -2.86
C ASP A 39 -13.85 10.58 -2.62
N LEU A 40 -14.23 9.45 -2.04
CA LEU A 40 -13.36 8.28 -1.87
C LEU A 40 -13.08 7.57 -3.19
N LYS A 41 -14.07 7.48 -4.10
CA LYS A 41 -13.86 6.97 -5.47
C LYS A 41 -12.98 7.90 -6.30
N ALA A 42 -13.10 9.21 -6.11
CA ALA A 42 -12.22 10.18 -6.77
C ALA A 42 -10.76 10.09 -6.27
N LEU A 43 -10.54 9.78 -4.98
CA LEU A 43 -9.21 9.56 -4.43
C LEU A 43 -8.57 8.23 -4.88
N TYR A 44 -9.38 7.23 -5.20
CA TYR A 44 -8.94 5.88 -5.55
C TYR A 44 -9.73 5.38 -6.77
N PRO A 45 -9.41 5.86 -7.98
CA PRO A 45 -10.05 5.41 -9.21
C PRO A 45 -9.94 3.88 -9.41
N GLU A 46 -10.92 3.30 -10.10
CA GLU A 46 -10.84 1.88 -10.47
C GLU A 46 -9.61 1.59 -11.35
N SER A 47 -9.01 0.43 -11.09
CA SER A 47 -7.68 0.07 -11.59
C SER A 47 -7.63 -1.43 -11.89
N PHE A 48 -6.45 -2.03 -11.86
CA PHE A 48 -6.22 -3.45 -12.05
C PHE A 48 -6.82 -4.28 -10.89
N THR A 49 -7.18 -5.51 -11.20
CA THR A 49 -7.74 -6.46 -10.23
C THR A 49 -7.13 -7.85 -10.34
N PHE A 50 -6.99 -8.51 -9.19
CA PHE A 50 -6.64 -9.93 -9.07
C PHE A 50 -7.65 -10.62 -8.14
N PHE A 51 -8.33 -11.68 -8.61
CA PHE A 51 -9.47 -12.27 -7.90
C PHE A 51 -10.50 -11.22 -7.44
N ASP A 52 -10.82 -10.27 -8.33
CA ASP A 52 -11.72 -9.13 -8.07
C ASP A 52 -11.28 -8.18 -6.96
N LEU A 53 -10.04 -8.31 -6.48
CA LEU A 53 -9.43 -7.38 -5.54
C LEU A 53 -8.72 -6.28 -6.34
N GLY A 54 -9.28 -5.07 -6.31
CA GLY A 54 -8.66 -3.87 -6.89
C GLY A 54 -8.28 -2.84 -5.84
N ALA A 55 -7.91 -1.63 -6.28
CA ALA A 55 -7.40 -0.55 -5.43
C ALA A 55 -8.31 -0.19 -4.23
N ASN A 56 -9.63 -0.44 -4.34
CA ASN A 56 -10.62 -0.16 -3.31
C ASN A 56 -11.05 -1.36 -2.47
N ALA A 57 -10.49 -2.55 -2.71
CA ALA A 57 -10.79 -3.70 -1.87
C ALA A 57 -10.27 -3.46 -0.45
N GLU A 58 -11.04 -3.88 0.55
CA GLU A 58 -10.66 -3.77 1.96
C GLU A 58 -10.46 -5.16 2.55
N LEU A 59 -9.26 -5.41 3.08
CA LEU A 59 -8.92 -6.66 3.75
C LEU A 59 -9.91 -6.95 4.89
N SER A 60 -10.61 -8.06 4.75
CA SER A 60 -11.64 -8.53 5.68
C SER A 60 -11.61 -10.06 5.77
N ASP A 61 -12.25 -10.59 6.81
CA ASP A 61 -12.35 -12.05 7.01
C ASP A 61 -13.09 -12.75 5.85
N GLY A 62 -14.02 -12.06 5.21
CA GLY A 62 -14.69 -12.56 4.01
C GLY A 62 -13.73 -12.73 2.84
N ILE A 63 -12.86 -11.75 2.60
CA ILE A 63 -11.83 -11.82 1.56
C ILE A 63 -10.82 -12.92 1.86
N THR A 64 -10.32 -13.00 3.10
CA THR A 64 -9.32 -14.03 3.46
C THR A 64 -9.90 -15.44 3.35
N LYS A 65 -11.16 -15.65 3.79
CA LYS A 65 -11.86 -16.92 3.63
C LYS A 65 -12.06 -17.29 2.16
N ARG A 66 -12.49 -16.33 1.32
CA ARG A 66 -12.66 -16.56 -0.13
C ARG A 66 -11.34 -16.93 -0.79
N LEU A 67 -10.30 -16.13 -0.58
CA LEU A 67 -8.96 -16.40 -1.12
C LEU A 67 -8.43 -17.75 -0.66
N SER A 68 -8.65 -18.13 0.60
CA SER A 68 -8.26 -19.47 1.06
C SER A 68 -9.06 -20.58 0.40
N GLY A 69 -10.34 -20.33 0.12
CA GLY A 69 -11.17 -21.17 -0.71
C GLY A 69 -10.72 -21.29 -2.17
N GLU A 70 -9.92 -20.37 -2.70
CA GLU A 70 -9.46 -20.40 -4.10
C GLU A 70 -7.99 -20.84 -4.23
N LEU A 71 -7.14 -20.42 -3.29
CA LEU A 71 -5.69 -20.57 -3.31
C LEU A 71 -5.16 -21.54 -2.24
N GLY A 72 -5.99 -21.99 -1.31
CA GLY A 72 -5.61 -22.89 -0.22
C GLY A 72 -5.09 -22.17 1.03
N SER A 73 -4.25 -22.84 1.82
CA SER A 73 -3.71 -22.27 3.06
C SER A 73 -2.73 -21.12 2.78
N TYR A 74 -2.70 -20.15 3.68
CA TYR A 74 -1.80 -18.99 3.61
C TYR A 74 -1.09 -18.74 4.92
N ALA A 75 0.08 -18.11 4.83
CA ALA A 75 0.75 -17.49 5.97
C ALA A 75 0.38 -16.01 6.08
N VAL A 76 0.39 -15.50 7.31
CA VAL A 76 0.21 -14.07 7.61
C VAL A 76 1.53 -13.53 8.15
N GLU A 77 2.08 -12.52 7.49
CA GLU A 77 3.24 -11.79 7.98
C GLU A 77 2.79 -10.35 8.28
N LYS A 78 3.15 -9.82 9.45
CA LYS A 78 2.78 -8.46 9.88
C LYS A 78 4.05 -7.66 10.15
N MET A 79 3.97 -6.34 10.07
CA MET A 79 5.08 -5.44 10.37
C MET A 79 6.33 -5.77 9.53
N THR A 80 6.20 -5.75 8.20
CA THR A 80 7.30 -6.13 7.29
C THR A 80 7.78 -4.96 6.46
N THR A 81 8.91 -5.15 5.79
CA THR A 81 9.38 -4.25 4.73
C THR A 81 8.45 -4.31 3.51
N LEU A 82 8.45 -3.25 2.72
CA LEU A 82 7.76 -3.19 1.43
C LEU A 82 8.78 -3.02 0.30
N ASP A 83 9.22 -4.13 -0.27
CA ASP A 83 10.10 -4.14 -1.44
C ASP A 83 9.26 -4.10 -2.73
N LEU A 84 9.61 -3.17 -3.61
CA LEU A 84 8.92 -2.94 -4.89
C LEU A 84 9.72 -3.48 -6.08
N ILE A 85 11.00 -3.82 -5.87
CA ILE A 85 11.94 -4.15 -6.95
C ILE A 85 11.64 -5.56 -7.49
N ILE A 86 11.53 -5.67 -8.81
CA ILE A 86 11.26 -6.95 -9.50
C ILE A 86 12.56 -7.73 -9.73
N ARG A 87 13.66 -7.03 -10.05
CA ARG A 87 14.94 -7.63 -10.46
C ARG A 87 16.11 -6.98 -9.73
N ASP A 88 16.49 -5.80 -10.18
CA ASP A 88 17.60 -5.03 -9.64
C ASP A 88 17.30 -3.53 -9.74
N ARG A 89 18.06 -2.76 -8.98
CA ARG A 89 17.88 -1.31 -8.84
C ARG A 89 18.11 -0.55 -10.15
N VAL A 90 19.05 -1.01 -11.00
CA VAL A 90 19.41 -0.32 -12.24
C VAL A 90 18.25 -0.42 -13.23
N PHE A 91 17.77 -1.65 -13.46
CA PHE A 91 16.60 -1.90 -14.29
C PHE A 91 15.36 -1.14 -13.77
N PHE A 92 15.11 -1.22 -12.46
CA PHE A 92 13.91 -0.61 -11.89
C PHE A 92 13.94 0.91 -11.96
N ASN A 93 15.08 1.56 -11.72
CA ASN A 93 15.24 3.00 -11.89
C ASN A 93 15.03 3.45 -13.34
N LYS A 94 15.61 2.72 -14.30
CA LYS A 94 15.55 3.06 -15.73
C LYS A 94 14.13 3.03 -16.28
N TYR A 95 13.34 2.02 -15.90
CA TYR A 95 12.03 1.78 -16.52
C TYR A 95 10.83 2.10 -15.63
N PHE A 96 11.03 2.20 -14.30
CA PHE A 96 9.98 2.51 -13.35
C PHE A 96 10.41 3.60 -12.35
N PRO A 97 10.85 4.79 -12.82
CA PRO A 97 11.43 5.82 -11.95
C PRO A 97 10.50 6.24 -10.81
N LYS A 98 9.19 6.37 -11.07
CA LYS A 98 8.20 6.70 -10.03
C LYS A 98 8.12 5.62 -8.94
N LEU A 99 8.11 4.35 -9.32
CA LEU A 99 8.11 3.24 -8.35
C LEU A 99 9.46 3.14 -7.63
N PHE A 100 10.56 3.50 -8.28
CA PHE A 100 11.89 3.55 -7.67
C PHE A 100 11.99 4.63 -6.59
N GLU A 101 11.49 5.84 -6.84
CA GLU A 101 11.36 6.88 -5.80
C GLU A 101 10.50 6.41 -4.63
N LEU A 102 9.38 5.74 -4.93
CA LEU A 102 8.49 5.21 -3.90
C LEU A 102 9.18 4.10 -3.07
N HIS A 103 9.96 3.25 -3.72
CA HIS A 103 10.75 2.22 -3.06
C HIS A 103 11.72 2.82 -2.03
N TYR A 104 12.38 3.93 -2.34
CA TYR A 104 13.25 4.64 -1.39
C TYR A 104 12.52 5.35 -0.26
N LYS A 105 11.27 5.77 -0.48
CA LYS A 105 10.46 6.31 0.62
C LYS A 105 10.06 5.21 1.62
N PHE A 106 9.91 3.98 1.16
CA PHE A 106 9.65 2.83 2.02
C PHE A 106 10.92 2.22 2.61
N ASN A 107 12.03 2.26 1.88
CA ASN A 107 13.26 1.57 2.27
C ASN A 107 14.37 2.60 2.38
N ASP A 108 14.98 2.69 3.57
CA ASP A 108 16.05 3.63 3.84
C ASP A 108 17.19 3.49 2.80
N GLU A 109 17.75 4.62 2.37
CA GLU A 109 18.82 4.65 1.37
C GLU A 109 20.09 3.91 1.84
N THR A 110 20.34 3.86 3.16
CA THR A 110 21.47 3.13 3.76
C THR A 110 21.25 1.62 3.80
N GLY A 111 20.07 1.15 3.41
CA GLY A 111 19.69 -0.26 3.46
C GLY A 111 19.16 -0.70 4.82
N ALA A 112 18.91 0.24 5.74
CA ALA A 112 18.26 -0.07 7.01
C ALA A 112 16.86 -0.65 6.77
N ARG A 113 16.53 -1.70 7.52
CA ARG A 113 15.21 -2.34 7.48
C ARG A 113 14.17 -1.40 8.09
N ILE A 114 13.28 -0.87 7.26
CA ILE A 114 12.10 -0.13 7.72
C ILE A 114 10.90 -1.07 7.67
N GLU A 115 10.28 -1.30 8.83
CA GLU A 115 9.05 -2.06 8.93
C GLU A 115 7.85 -1.12 8.87
N HIS A 116 6.86 -1.49 8.07
CA HIS A 116 5.62 -0.73 7.90
C HIS A 116 4.47 -1.45 8.57
N ASN A 117 3.44 -0.72 8.95
CA ASN A 117 2.23 -1.32 9.51
C ASN A 117 1.35 -1.94 8.41
N ILE A 118 1.83 -3.07 7.89
CA ILE A 118 1.25 -3.82 6.77
C ILE A 118 1.01 -5.28 7.15
N THR A 119 0.14 -5.93 6.36
CA THR A 119 -0.11 -7.37 6.42
C THR A 119 0.14 -7.99 5.05
N ASN A 120 0.97 -9.04 5.01
CA ASN A 120 1.14 -9.90 3.85
C ASN A 120 0.29 -11.17 4.02
N LEU A 121 -0.53 -11.49 3.03
CA LEU A 121 -1.11 -12.82 2.86
C LEU A 121 -0.23 -13.57 1.84
N VAL A 122 0.41 -14.66 2.27
CA VAL A 122 1.36 -15.42 1.45
C VAL A 122 0.84 -16.83 1.22
N PHE A 123 0.43 -17.12 -0.02
CA PHE A 123 0.03 -18.44 -0.48
C PHE A 123 1.23 -19.09 -1.18
N ARG A 124 1.92 -19.99 -0.49
CA ARG A 124 3.07 -20.73 -1.02
C ARG A 124 2.60 -22.05 -1.59
N TYR A 125 2.94 -22.31 -2.84
CA TYR A 125 2.49 -23.51 -3.57
C TYR A 125 0.99 -23.75 -3.38
N PRO A 126 0.12 -22.84 -3.85
CA PRO A 126 -1.33 -23.00 -3.74
C PRO A 126 -1.75 -24.46 -4.02
N GLN A 127 -2.20 -25.15 -2.97
CA GLN A 127 -2.28 -26.62 -2.91
C GLN A 127 -3.53 -27.17 -3.58
N LYS A 128 -4.44 -26.30 -4.00
CA LYS A 128 -5.61 -26.73 -4.76
C LYS A 128 -5.16 -27.23 -6.12
N GLU A 129 -5.61 -28.45 -6.46
CA GLU A 129 -5.43 -29.03 -7.79
C GLU A 129 -5.91 -28.01 -8.84
N ASN A 130 -5.09 -27.77 -9.87
CA ASN A 130 -5.28 -26.78 -10.94
C ASN A 130 -5.01 -25.29 -10.62
N THR A 131 -4.34 -24.94 -9.51
CA THR A 131 -3.89 -23.55 -9.34
C THR A 131 -2.80 -23.18 -10.35
N ALA A 132 -2.95 -22.01 -10.97
CA ALA A 132 -2.05 -21.48 -12.00
C ALA A 132 -0.78 -20.81 -11.44
N PHE A 133 -0.52 -20.96 -10.15
CA PHE A 133 0.38 -20.09 -9.40
C PHE A 133 1.35 -20.89 -8.51
N ASP A 134 2.61 -20.49 -8.48
CA ASP A 134 3.61 -20.97 -7.53
C ASP A 134 3.55 -20.20 -6.22
N ASN A 135 3.34 -18.89 -6.32
CA ASN A 135 3.35 -18.00 -5.18
C ASN A 135 2.38 -16.85 -5.41
N VAL A 136 1.59 -16.52 -4.40
CA VAL A 136 0.78 -15.30 -4.38
C VAL A 136 1.06 -14.59 -3.07
N LYS A 137 1.60 -13.37 -3.14
CA LYS A 137 1.76 -12.45 -2.01
C LYS A 137 0.86 -11.23 -2.22
N LEU A 138 -0.07 -11.03 -1.30
CA LEU A 138 -0.97 -9.88 -1.29
C LEU A 138 -0.66 -9.00 -0.09
N VAL A 139 -0.27 -7.75 -0.32
CA VAL A 139 0.15 -6.81 0.73
C VAL A 139 -0.93 -5.76 0.95
N PHE A 140 -1.33 -5.55 2.20
CA PHE A 140 -2.35 -4.58 2.61
C PHE A 140 -1.84 -3.63 3.69
N SER A 141 -2.29 -2.38 3.66
CA SER A 141 -2.09 -1.44 4.77
C SER A 141 -2.97 -1.82 5.96
N ASN A 142 -2.43 -1.84 7.18
CA ASN A 142 -3.27 -2.05 8.37
C ASN A 142 -4.06 -0.80 8.78
N TYR A 143 -3.69 0.39 8.28
CA TYR A 143 -4.44 1.63 8.51
C TYR A 143 -5.72 1.68 7.67
N SER A 144 -5.59 1.55 6.35
CA SER A 144 -6.72 1.69 5.42
C SER A 144 -7.38 0.37 5.04
N LYS A 145 -6.75 -0.77 5.38
CA LYS A 145 -7.11 -2.12 4.89
C LYS A 145 -7.01 -2.31 3.38
N LYS A 146 -6.57 -1.29 2.63
CA LYS A 146 -6.47 -1.31 1.17
C LYS A 146 -5.18 -2.00 0.69
N PRO A 147 -5.18 -2.59 -0.51
CA PRO A 147 -4.01 -3.27 -1.06
C PRO A 147 -2.91 -2.27 -1.45
N LEU A 148 -1.66 -2.70 -1.33
CA LEU A 148 -0.46 -1.91 -1.65
C LEU A 148 0.28 -2.51 -2.83
N LEU A 149 0.52 -3.83 -2.77
CA LEU A 149 1.27 -4.58 -3.76
C LEU A 149 0.72 -6.00 -3.84
N PHE A 150 0.40 -6.48 -5.04
CA PHE A 150 0.21 -7.90 -5.31
C PHE A 150 1.37 -8.42 -6.14
N SER A 151 1.96 -9.53 -5.71
CA SER A 151 3.05 -10.23 -6.39
C SER A 151 2.65 -11.68 -6.63
N ILE A 152 2.62 -12.09 -7.88
CA ILE A 152 2.16 -13.41 -8.31
C ILE A 152 3.22 -14.05 -9.17
N ILE A 153 3.64 -15.26 -8.82
CA ILE A 153 4.47 -16.10 -9.65
C ILE A 153 3.59 -17.18 -10.27
N SER A 154 3.55 -17.25 -11.60
CA SER A 154 2.68 -18.17 -12.34
C SER A 154 3.42 -19.40 -12.86
N ARG A 155 2.74 -20.55 -12.84
CA ARG A 155 3.13 -21.81 -13.51
C ARG A 155 2.61 -21.92 -14.94
N LYS A 156 1.71 -21.02 -15.34
CA LYS A 156 1.12 -21.06 -16.69
C LYS A 156 2.17 -20.74 -17.73
N ARG A 157 1.87 -21.15 -18.96
CA ARG A 157 2.68 -20.74 -20.12
C ARG A 157 2.49 -19.24 -20.33
N GLU A 158 3.53 -18.63 -20.89
CA GLU A 158 3.56 -17.20 -21.21
C GLU A 158 2.30 -16.74 -21.97
N ALA A 159 1.98 -17.40 -23.09
CA ALA A 159 0.85 -17.04 -23.94
C ALA A 159 -0.48 -17.00 -23.18
N ASP A 160 -0.76 -18.01 -22.35
CA ASP A 160 -2.02 -18.09 -21.59
C ASP A 160 -2.17 -16.90 -20.61
N ILE A 161 -1.05 -16.38 -20.09
CA ILE A 161 -1.03 -15.23 -19.18
C ILE A 161 -1.16 -13.94 -19.98
N THR A 162 -0.32 -13.76 -21.01
CA THR A 162 -0.25 -12.51 -21.75
C THR A 162 -1.54 -12.24 -22.51
N ASP A 163 -2.17 -13.26 -23.09
CA ASP A 163 -3.45 -13.13 -23.79
C ASP A 163 -4.56 -12.71 -22.82
N THR A 164 -4.61 -13.32 -21.63
CA THR A 164 -5.59 -12.95 -20.59
C THR A 164 -5.42 -11.48 -20.14
N LEU A 165 -4.17 -11.03 -19.95
CA LEU A 165 -3.91 -9.65 -19.54
C LEU A 165 -4.22 -8.65 -20.66
N LYS A 166 -3.93 -9.01 -21.91
CA LYS A 166 -4.25 -8.19 -23.08
C LYS A 166 -5.75 -8.04 -23.31
N ASP A 167 -6.49 -9.14 -23.21
CA ASP A 167 -7.95 -9.13 -23.30
C ASP A 167 -8.57 -8.23 -22.24
N LYS A 168 -8.07 -8.30 -21.00
CA LYS A 168 -8.61 -7.54 -19.87
C LYS A 168 -8.20 -6.07 -19.83
N TYR A 169 -6.97 -5.74 -20.25
CA TYR A 169 -6.38 -4.41 -20.02
C TYR A 169 -5.84 -3.72 -21.28
N GLY A 170 -5.99 -4.33 -22.46
CA GLY A 170 -5.51 -3.80 -23.74
C GLY A 170 -4.05 -4.12 -24.01
N GLU A 171 -3.46 -3.46 -25.02
CA GLU A 171 -2.06 -3.69 -25.39
C GLU A 171 -1.08 -3.05 -24.38
N PRO A 172 -0.03 -3.77 -23.95
CA PRO A 172 0.98 -3.23 -23.06
C PRO A 172 2.07 -2.44 -23.80
N ALA A 173 2.77 -1.59 -23.05
CA ALA A 173 4.12 -1.19 -23.42
C ALA A 173 5.09 -2.37 -23.21
N VAL A 174 6.01 -2.58 -24.16
CA VAL A 174 7.01 -3.67 -24.09
C VAL A 174 8.36 -3.11 -23.68
N ILE A 175 8.97 -3.71 -22.67
CA ILE A 175 10.29 -3.36 -22.14
C ILE A 175 11.21 -4.57 -22.32
N ASN A 176 12.16 -4.46 -23.24
CA ASN A 176 13.21 -5.47 -23.40
C ASN A 176 14.31 -5.24 -22.37
N TRP A 177 14.70 -6.30 -21.68
CA TRP A 177 15.75 -6.21 -20.66
C TRP A 177 17.12 -6.27 -21.34
N ASP A 178 18.14 -5.70 -20.70
CA ASP A 178 19.49 -5.62 -21.26
C ASP A 178 20.15 -7.01 -21.44
N ASP A 179 19.57 -8.08 -20.86
CA ASP A 179 20.02 -9.48 -21.02
C ASP A 179 19.47 -10.19 -22.28
N ALA A 180 18.68 -9.47 -23.10
CA ALA A 180 18.05 -9.92 -24.35
C ALA A 180 17.12 -11.14 -24.27
N LYS A 181 16.96 -11.78 -23.09
CA LYS A 181 16.12 -12.97 -22.91
C LYS A 181 14.88 -12.68 -22.08
N SER A 182 14.96 -11.67 -21.23
CA SER A 182 13.89 -11.26 -20.35
C SER A 182 13.16 -10.05 -20.93
N LEU A 183 11.87 -9.95 -20.63
CA LEU A 183 11.05 -8.82 -21.02
C LEU A 183 10.01 -8.53 -19.96
N SER A 184 9.54 -7.29 -19.93
CA SER A 184 8.35 -6.89 -19.19
C SER A 184 7.29 -6.32 -20.12
N LEU A 185 6.04 -6.62 -19.82
CA LEU A 185 4.85 -5.98 -20.39
C LEU A 185 4.25 -5.09 -19.31
N LEU A 186 4.01 -3.83 -19.66
CA LEU A 186 3.56 -2.79 -18.74
C LEU A 186 2.21 -2.23 -19.16
N TRP A 187 1.28 -2.20 -18.21
CA TRP A 187 0.05 -1.43 -18.28
C TRP A 187 0.04 -0.37 -17.18
N GLU A 188 -0.43 0.82 -17.53
CA GLU A 188 -0.69 1.90 -16.59
C GLU A 188 -2.18 2.25 -16.62
N LYS A 189 -2.80 2.32 -15.45
CA LYS A 189 -4.21 2.69 -15.33
C LYS A 189 -4.40 3.47 -14.05
N SER A 190 -4.96 4.67 -14.16
CA SER A 190 -5.35 5.48 -13.01
C SER A 190 -4.20 5.76 -12.00
N GLY A 191 -2.95 5.81 -12.50
CA GLY A 191 -1.75 6.04 -11.70
C GLY A 191 -1.12 4.78 -11.08
N ASP A 192 -1.75 3.62 -11.24
CA ASP A 192 -1.25 2.31 -10.82
C ASP A 192 -0.55 1.59 -11.97
N TYR A 193 0.24 0.57 -11.63
CA TYR A 193 1.01 -0.23 -12.58
C TYR A 193 0.63 -1.71 -12.50
N LEU A 194 0.46 -2.34 -13.65
CA LEU A 194 0.46 -3.80 -13.81
C LEU A 194 1.67 -4.17 -14.66
N VAL A 195 2.52 -5.04 -14.13
CA VAL A 195 3.74 -5.48 -14.81
C VAL A 195 3.75 -6.99 -14.87
N PHE A 196 3.71 -7.54 -16.09
CA PHE A 196 4.08 -8.92 -16.34
C PHE A 196 5.57 -8.96 -16.69
N SER A 197 6.34 -9.90 -16.13
CA SER A 197 7.74 -10.10 -16.47
C SER A 197 8.02 -11.56 -16.76
N LYS A 198 8.62 -11.82 -17.92
CA LYS A 198 9.29 -13.08 -18.25
C LYS A 198 10.75 -12.93 -17.89
N ILE A 199 11.18 -13.67 -16.88
CA ILE A 199 12.52 -13.55 -16.29
C ILE A 199 13.29 -14.82 -16.61
N SER A 200 14.42 -14.69 -17.31
CA SER A 200 15.32 -15.82 -17.56
C SER A 200 16.18 -16.11 -16.33
N GLU A 201 15.99 -17.27 -15.71
CA GLU A 201 16.74 -17.70 -14.52
C GLU A 201 17.29 -19.13 -14.73
N ARG A 202 18.63 -19.27 -14.75
CA ARG A 202 19.36 -20.56 -14.81
C ARG A 202 18.85 -21.56 -15.87
N GLY A 203 18.45 -21.07 -17.04
CA GLY A 203 17.97 -21.91 -18.16
C GLY A 203 16.47 -22.18 -18.18
N ALA A 204 15.71 -21.66 -17.21
CA ALA A 204 14.25 -21.66 -17.20
C ALA A 204 13.70 -20.22 -17.21
N PHE A 205 12.40 -20.09 -17.51
CA PHE A 205 11.69 -18.82 -17.37
C PHE A 205 10.78 -18.84 -16.15
N LYS A 206 10.80 -17.75 -15.40
CA LYS A 206 9.85 -17.45 -14.35
C LYS A 206 8.92 -16.34 -14.84
N TYR A 207 7.62 -16.54 -14.64
CA TYR A 207 6.61 -15.55 -15.01
C TYR A 207 6.10 -14.85 -13.74
N SER A 208 6.35 -13.56 -13.66
CA SER A 208 5.93 -12.71 -12.54
C SER A 208 4.85 -11.74 -12.99
N ILE A 209 3.83 -11.54 -12.17
CA ILE A 209 2.80 -10.51 -12.33
C ILE A 209 2.82 -9.66 -11.08
N MET A 210 3.01 -8.35 -11.23
CA MET A 210 3.04 -7.37 -10.15
C MET A 210 1.93 -6.34 -10.38
N ILE A 211 1.15 -6.04 -9.35
CA ILE A 211 0.18 -4.94 -9.35
C ILE A 211 0.56 -3.96 -8.24
N TYR A 212 0.90 -2.74 -8.63
CA TYR A 212 1.32 -1.67 -7.73
C TYR A 212 0.18 -0.66 -7.55
N PHE A 213 -0.40 -0.59 -6.35
CA PHE A 213 -1.45 0.37 -6.01
C PHE A 213 -0.83 1.65 -5.45
N VAL A 214 -0.38 2.53 -6.34
CA VAL A 214 0.48 3.68 -6.02
C VAL A 214 -0.23 4.67 -5.10
N ASN A 215 -1.49 4.98 -5.37
CA ASN A 215 -2.26 5.90 -4.53
C ASN A 215 -2.42 5.35 -3.09
N ASN A 216 -2.56 4.03 -2.94
CA ASN A 216 -2.65 3.40 -1.62
C ASN A 216 -1.32 3.43 -0.87
N MET A 217 -0.22 3.23 -1.59
CA MET A 217 1.15 3.32 -1.06
C MET A 217 1.52 4.73 -0.63
N GLU A 218 1.24 5.75 -1.44
CA GLU A 218 1.45 7.15 -1.08
C GLU A 218 0.62 7.55 0.14
N ASN A 219 -0.62 7.03 0.25
CA ASN A 219 -1.45 7.25 1.43
C ASN A 219 -0.88 6.59 2.70
N LEU A 220 -0.30 5.38 2.60
CA LEU A 220 0.39 4.75 3.73
C LEU A 220 1.54 5.64 4.23
N LEU A 221 2.41 6.11 3.34
CA LEU A 221 3.53 6.97 3.69
C LEU A 221 3.06 8.27 4.38
N ARG A 222 2.01 8.89 3.85
CA ARG A 222 1.44 10.11 4.44
C ARG A 222 0.95 9.88 5.87
N ILE A 223 0.31 8.73 6.15
CA ILE A 223 -0.17 8.38 7.49
C ILE A 223 1.03 8.16 8.43
N GLU A 224 2.01 7.34 8.03
CA GLU A 224 3.19 7.03 8.85
C GLU A 224 4.04 8.29 9.16
N GLN A 225 4.17 9.20 8.20
CA GLN A 225 4.83 10.50 8.41
C GLN A 225 4.09 11.37 9.42
N ASN A 226 2.76 11.41 9.36
CA ASN A 226 1.96 12.20 10.30
C ASN A 226 2.02 11.62 11.72
N GLU A 227 1.98 10.30 11.87
CA GLU A 227 2.16 9.64 13.18
C GLU A 227 3.55 9.90 13.75
N SER A 228 4.59 9.82 12.92
CA SER A 228 5.97 10.10 13.35
C SER A 228 6.12 11.53 13.87
N LYS A 229 5.57 12.53 13.17
CA LYS A 229 5.58 13.94 13.60
C LYS A 229 4.83 14.12 14.93
N LYS A 230 3.63 13.55 15.04
CA LYS A 230 2.82 13.63 16.27
C LYS A 230 3.56 13.02 17.46
N ASN A 231 4.16 11.84 17.28
CA ASN A 231 4.94 11.16 18.32
C ASN A 231 6.16 11.99 18.74
N GLU A 232 6.83 12.66 17.82
CA GLU A 232 7.95 13.55 18.13
C GLU A 232 7.52 14.79 18.93
N GLU A 233 6.39 15.41 18.57
CA GLU A 233 5.82 16.53 19.32
C GLU A 233 5.42 16.15 20.75
N GLU A 234 4.79 14.98 20.92
CA GLU A 234 4.42 14.45 22.23
C GLU A 234 5.67 14.18 23.10
N ARG A 235 6.73 13.60 22.53
CA ARG A 235 8.01 13.40 23.22
C ARG A 235 8.64 14.73 23.66
N LYS A 236 8.62 15.75 22.80
CA LYS A 236 9.14 17.10 23.13
C LYS A 236 8.34 17.75 24.26
N LYS A 237 7.01 17.59 24.29
CA LYS A 237 6.15 18.09 25.38
C LYS A 237 6.44 17.36 26.70
N ALA A 238 6.50 16.03 26.68
CA ALA A 238 6.81 15.24 27.88
C ALA A 238 8.19 15.59 28.47
N GLY A 239 9.21 15.73 27.61
CA GLY A 239 10.55 16.16 28.04
C GLY A 239 10.54 17.53 28.73
N LYS A 240 9.82 18.52 28.20
CA LYS A 240 9.67 19.85 28.83
C LYS A 240 8.90 19.85 30.15
N THR A 241 8.17 18.78 30.47
CA THR A 241 7.39 18.66 31.72
C THR A 241 8.17 17.90 32.80
N ALA A 242 9.24 17.19 32.41
CA ALA A 242 10.07 16.37 33.30
C ALA A 242 11.31 17.10 33.83
N PHE A 243 11.63 18.27 33.27
CA PHE A 243 12.72 19.17 33.67
C PHE A 243 12.16 20.58 33.91
#